data_AF-A0A7J9B0Y0-F1
#
_entry.id   AF-A0A7J9B0Y0-F1
#
_cell.length_a   1.000
_cell.length_b   1.000
_cell.length_c   1.000
_cell.angle_alpha   90.00
_cell.angle_beta   90.00
_cell.angle_gamma   90.00
#
_symmetry.space_group_name_H-M   'P 1'
#
loop_
_entity.id
_entity.type
_entity.pdbx_description
1 polymer ?
#
loop_
_entity_poly.entity_id
_entity_poly.type
_entity_poly.pdbx_seq_one_letter_code
_entity_poly.pdbx_strand_id
1 'polypeptide(L)' 'MAEVRACLQAVTLAEEMGFQDVCIEGGVLTIIHKLRAADEDRSCISSLIKEIKEK' A
#
# COMPACT_ATOMS: atom_id res chain seq x y z
N MET A 1 -4.72 5.38 9.00
CA MET A 1 -5.67 4.26 8.84
C MET A 1 -6.50 4.37 7.57
N ALA A 2 -7.30 5.43 7.38
CA ALA A 2 -8.15 5.56 6.18
C ALA A 2 -7.33 5.50 4.88
N GLU A 3 -6.26 6.27 4.82
CA GLU A 3 -5.36 6.39 3.65
C GLU A 3 -4.68 5.07 3.27
N VAL A 4 -4.23 4.27 4.24
CA VAL A 4 -3.57 2.99 3.94
C VAL A 4 -4.58 1.97 3.40
N ARG A 5 -5.84 2.02 3.88
CA ARG A 5 -6.92 1.19 3.37
C ARG A 5 -7.34 1.62 1.96
N ALA A 6 -7.43 2.93 1.72
CA ALA A 6 -7.70 3.45 0.39
C ALA A 6 -6.60 3.03 -0.61
N CYS A 7 -5.33 3.06 -0.18
CA CYS A 7 -4.21 2.57 -0.98
C CYS A 7 -4.35 1.07 -1.30
N LEU A 8 -4.61 0.22 -0.31
CA LEU A 8 -4.84 -1.21 -0.53
C LEU A 8 -6.01 -1.47 -1.49
N GLN A 9 -7.14 -0.77 -1.31
CA GLN A 9 -8.31 -0.91 -2.19
C GLN A 9 -7.98 -0.47 -3.63
N ALA A 10 -7.18 0.57 -3.81
CA ALA A 10 -6.75 1.02 -5.12
C ALA A 10 -5.83 -0.01 -5.81
N VAL A 11 -4.89 -0.64 -5.07
CA VAL A 11 -4.07 -1.74 -5.62
C VAL A 11 -4.96 -2.91 -6.04
N THR A 12 -5.83 -3.38 -5.14
CA THR A 12 -6.73 -4.51 -5.42
C THR A 12 -7.63 -4.25 -6.62
N LEU A 13 -8.22 -3.05 -6.73
CA LEU A 13 -9.04 -2.68 -7.87
C LEU A 13 -8.22 -2.68 -9.18
N ALA A 14 -7.00 -2.17 -9.14
CA ALA A 14 -6.14 -2.15 -10.32
C ALA A 14 -5.81 -3.56 -10.81
N GLU A 15 -5.48 -4.48 -9.88
CA GLU A 15 -5.27 -5.89 -10.19
C GLU A 15 -6.54 -6.57 -10.76
N GLU A 16 -7.70 -6.34 -10.13
CA GLU A 16 -8.98 -6.91 -10.58
C GLU A 16 -9.37 -6.42 -11.99
N MET A 17 -8.97 -5.20 -12.35
CA MET A 17 -9.15 -4.64 -13.69
C MET A 17 -8.12 -5.13 -14.71
N GLY A 18 -7.14 -5.94 -14.29
CA GLY A 18 -6.09 -6.49 -15.13
C GLY A 18 -4.98 -5.49 -15.47
N PHE A 19 -4.86 -4.38 -14.73
CA PHE A 19 -3.72 -3.49 -14.87
C PHE A 19 -2.45 -4.17 -14.35
N GLN A 20 -1.33 -3.86 -15.01
CA GLN A 20 0.01 -4.26 -14.60
C GLN A 20 0.85 -2.99 -14.46
N ASP A 21 1.85 -3.02 -13.57
CA ASP A 21 2.78 -1.90 -13.35
C ASP A 21 2.07 -0.58 -13.00
N VAL A 22 1.25 -0.62 -11.95
CA VAL A 22 0.40 0.51 -11.53
C VAL A 22 1.16 1.44 -10.58
N CYS A 23 1.13 2.74 -10.86
CA CYS A 23 1.58 3.77 -9.93
C CYS A 23 0.37 4.34 -9.17
N ILE A 24 0.38 4.25 -7.84
CA ILE A 24 -0.64 4.84 -6.97
C ILE A 24 -0.05 6.05 -6.25
N GLU A 25 -0.64 7.22 -6.48
CA GLU A 25 -0.26 8.45 -5.82
C GLU A 25 -1.17 8.72 -4.61
N GLY A 26 -0.59 9.11 -3.48
CA GLY A 26 -1.32 9.39 -2.23
C GLY A 26 -0.64 10.47 -1.40
N GLY A 27 -1.40 11.14 -0.53
CA GLY A 27 -0.93 12.31 0.21
C GLY A 27 -0.17 12.01 1.51
N VAL A 28 -0.16 10.75 1.97
CA VAL A 28 0.44 10.40 3.26
C VAL A 28 1.86 9.86 3.10
N LEU A 29 2.83 10.76 3.25
CA LEU A 29 4.25 10.48 3.15
C LEU A 29 4.71 9.31 4.04
N THR A 30 4.15 9.18 5.25
CA THR A 30 4.48 8.09 6.18
C THR A 30 4.15 6.72 5.60
N ILE A 31 3.03 6.60 4.87
CA ILE A 31 2.64 5.34 4.22
C ILE A 31 3.59 5.04 3.07
N ILE A 32 3.87 6.04 2.22
CA ILE A 32 4.82 5.91 1.11
C ILE A 32 6.19 5.44 1.60
N HIS A 33 6.72 6.05 2.67
CA HIS A 33 7.98 5.63 3.26
C HIS A 33 7.94 4.20 3.79
N LYS A 34 6.86 3.80 4.47
CA LYS A 34 6.71 2.42 4.99
C LYS A 34 6.61 1.39 3.87
N LEU A 35 5.94 1.73 2.77
CA LEU A 35 5.85 0.89 1.57
C LEU A 35 7.21 0.76 0.85
N ARG A 36 8.05 1.79 0.90
CA ARG A 36 9.40 1.76 0.29
C ARG A 36 10.50 1.21 1.20
N ALA A 37 10.28 1.17 2.51
CA ALA A 37 11.25 0.68 3.47
C ALA A 37 11.49 -0.83 3.29
N ALA A 38 12.74 -1.27 3.37
CA ALA A 38 13.08 -2.70 3.43
C ALA A 38 12.79 -3.30 4.80
N ASP A 39 12.81 -2.48 5.85
CA ASP A 39 12.56 -2.92 7.22
C ASP A 39 11.11 -3.32 7.45
N GLU A 40 10.92 -4.23 8.42
CA GLU A 40 9.61 -4.63 8.87
C GLU A 40 8.88 -3.47 9.56
N ASP A 41 7.66 -3.17 9.10
CA ASP A 41 6.79 -2.22 9.79
C ASP A 41 6.30 -2.82 11.10
N ARG A 42 6.58 -2.15 12.23
CA ARG A 42 6.13 -2.55 13.58
C ARG A 42 4.94 -1.73 14.09
N SER A 43 4.28 -0.99 13.21
CA SER A 43 3.14 -0.15 13.61
C SER A 43 1.83 -0.94 13.57
N CYS A 44 0.75 -0.33 14.03
CA CYS A 44 -0.59 -0.93 14.00
C CYS A 44 -1.18 -1.06 12.58
N ILE A 45 -0.50 -0.55 11.54
CA ILE A 45 -0.85 -0.79 10.12
C ILE A 45 0.04 -1.82 9.44
N SER A 46 0.92 -2.49 10.18
CA SER A 46 1.91 -3.43 9.64
C SER A 46 1.30 -4.51 8.76
N SER A 47 0.14 -5.06 9.13
CA SER A 47 -0.58 -6.04 8.31
C SER A 47 -0.96 -5.49 6.94
N LEU A 48 -1.51 -4.27 6.89
CA LEU A 48 -1.91 -3.62 5.64
C LEU A 48 -0.69 -3.25 4.78
N ILE A 49 0.41 -2.83 5.41
CA ILE A 49 1.67 -2.53 4.69
C ILE A 49 2.26 -3.81 4.08
N LYS A 50 2.22 -4.94 4.79
CA LYS A 50 2.68 -6.24 4.27
C LYS A 50 1.81 -6.69 3.09
N GLU A 51 0.50 -6.63 3.25
CA GLU A 51 -0.45 -7.02 2.20
C GLU A 51 -0.26 -6.21 0.91
N ILE A 52 -0.02 -4.90 1.01
CA ILE A 52 0.27 -4.07 -0.17
C ILE A 52 1.61 -4.44 -0.82
N LYS A 53 2.63 -4.82 -0.05
CA LYS A 53 3.96 -5.19 -0.58
C LYS A 53 4.01 -6.56 -1.26
N GLU A 54 3.09 -7.44 -0.89
CA GLU A 54 3.01 -8.82 -1.38
C GLU A 54 2.16 -8.94 -2.66
N LYS A 55 1.51 -7.86 -3.09
CA LYS A 55 0.81 -7.70 -4.36
C LYS A 55 1.77 -7.24 -5.46
#